data_AF-A0A382GX42-F1
#
_entry.id   AF-A0A382GX42-F1
#
_cell.length_a   1.000
_cell.length_b   1.000
_cell.length_c   1.000
_cell.angle_alpha   90.00
_cell.angle_beta   90.00
_cell.angle_gamma   90.00
#
_symmetry.space_group_name_H-M   'P 1'
#
loop_
_entity.id
_entity.type
_entity.pdbx_description
1 polymer ?
#
loop_
_entity_poly.entity_id
_entity_poly.type
_entity_poly.pdbx_seq_one_letter_code
_entity_poly.pdbx_strand_id
1 'polypeptide(L)'
;MSYPYEGKYPERQFAAVFNINRCIACQTCTMACKSTWTFSKGQELMWWNNVETKPYGGYPQYWDVKLLNLMQKAHDRQEKSMTWNGDDEYNGMTIFEAAEKEKTENGQSRVLGYLPEDHEWTKPNIGEDVSPPKSTKKDKMGYITDPIKLPEHKSFFFYLQRICNHCTYPACLAACPRKAIYKRDEDGVVLIDQER
;
A
#
# COMPACT_ATOMS: atom_id res chain seq x y z
N MET A 1 -0.84 18.70 -9.48
CA MET A 1 -0.63 17.25 -9.58
C MET A 1 -0.65 16.85 -11.04
N SER A 2 0.42 16.24 -11.53
CA SER A 2 0.41 15.59 -12.85
C SER A 2 -0.36 14.26 -12.78
N TYR A 3 -1.30 14.05 -13.72
CA TYR A 3 -1.97 12.76 -13.91
C TYR A 3 -2.15 12.54 -15.41
N PRO A 4 -1.79 11.37 -15.96
CA PRO A 4 -1.65 11.18 -17.41
C PRO A 4 -2.97 11.05 -18.18
N TYR A 5 -4.11 11.07 -17.51
CA TYR A 5 -5.43 10.89 -18.11
C TYR A 5 -6.39 11.98 -17.63
N GLU A 6 -7.47 12.23 -18.39
CA GLU A 6 -8.58 13.03 -17.88
C GLU A 6 -9.17 12.31 -16.66
N GLY A 7 -9.22 13.01 -15.52
CA GLY A 7 -9.75 12.46 -14.28
C GLY A 7 -11.21 12.08 -14.47
N LYS A 8 -11.57 10.83 -14.19
CA LYS A 8 -12.97 10.39 -14.11
C LYS A 8 -13.50 10.68 -12.72
N TYR A 9 -14.44 11.62 -12.64
CA TYR A 9 -15.13 12.01 -11.41
C TYR A 9 -16.60 11.56 -11.49
N PRO A 10 -16.90 10.34 -11.03
CA PRO A 10 -18.27 9.82 -11.07
C PRO A 10 -19.15 10.59 -10.08
N GLU A 11 -20.45 10.71 -10.39
CA GLU A 11 -21.47 11.30 -9.49
C GLU A 11 -21.58 10.54 -8.16
N ARG A 12 -21.19 9.26 -8.15
CA ARG A 12 -21.17 8.39 -6.97
C ARG A 12 -19.85 7.66 -6.86
N GLN A 13 -19.31 7.59 -5.65
CA GLN A 13 -18.06 6.91 -5.35
C GLN A 13 -18.26 5.89 -4.24
N PHE A 14 -17.96 4.63 -4.53
CA PHE A 14 -17.83 3.60 -3.51
C PHE A 14 -16.75 4.01 -2.51
N ALA A 15 -17.08 3.93 -1.22
CA ALA A 15 -16.18 4.19 -0.12
C ALA A 15 -16.40 3.14 0.97
N ALA A 16 -15.32 2.77 1.65
CA ALA A 16 -15.35 1.89 2.80
C ALA A 16 -14.69 2.59 4.00
N VAL A 17 -15.31 2.45 5.18
CA VAL A 17 -14.78 2.98 6.44
C VAL A 17 -14.61 1.83 7.41
N PHE A 18 -13.40 1.66 7.92
CA PHE A 18 -13.05 0.57 8.82
C PHE A 18 -12.74 1.10 10.21
N ASN A 19 -13.54 0.70 11.20
CA ASN A 19 -13.31 1.09 12.59
C ASN A 19 -12.27 0.17 13.24
N ILE A 20 -11.02 0.64 13.26
CA ILE A 20 -9.90 -0.12 13.84
C ILE A 20 -10.01 -0.33 15.36
N ASN A 21 -10.87 0.42 16.06
CA ASN A 21 -11.14 0.18 17.49
C ASN A 21 -12.01 -1.08 17.74
N ARG A 22 -12.65 -1.62 16.70
CA ARG A 22 -13.49 -2.82 16.77
C ARG A 22 -12.93 -4.00 15.98
N CYS A 23 -11.85 -3.79 15.24
CA CYS A 23 -11.21 -4.87 14.51
C CYS A 23 -10.54 -5.82 15.51
N ILE A 24 -10.75 -7.12 15.33
CA ILE A 24 -10.17 -8.19 16.17
C ILE A 24 -9.32 -9.17 15.36
N ALA A 25 -8.98 -8.82 14.11
CA ALA A 25 -8.24 -9.67 13.17
C ALA A 25 -8.70 -11.13 13.06
N CYS A 26 -10.01 -11.40 13.15
CA CYS A 26 -10.53 -12.76 12.99
C CYS A 26 -10.41 -13.35 11.56
N GLN A 27 -9.83 -12.59 10.61
CA GLN A 27 -9.64 -12.98 9.20
C GLN A 27 -10.91 -13.40 8.44
N THR A 28 -12.10 -13.14 8.98
CA THR A 28 -13.36 -13.55 8.35
C THR A 28 -13.58 -12.80 7.03
N CYS A 29 -13.28 -11.51 6.98
CA CYS A 29 -13.37 -10.71 5.74
C CYS A 29 -12.37 -11.17 4.67
N THR A 30 -11.14 -11.50 5.09
CA THR A 30 -10.10 -12.11 4.25
C THR A 30 -10.62 -13.39 3.60
N MET A 31 -11.16 -14.32 4.40
CA MET A 31 -11.64 -15.61 3.90
C MET A 31 -12.92 -15.51 3.08
N ALA A 32 -13.84 -14.60 3.42
CA ALA A 32 -15.03 -14.33 2.62
C ALA A 32 -14.64 -13.86 1.20
N CYS A 33 -13.69 -12.93 1.10
CA CYS A 33 -13.18 -12.46 -0.19
C CYS A 33 -12.46 -13.58 -0.95
N LYS A 34 -11.59 -14.33 -0.26
CA LYS A 34 -10.81 -15.41 -0.86
C LYS A 34 -11.68 -16.50 -1.47
N SER A 35 -12.63 -17.00 -0.69
CA SER A 35 -13.53 -18.08 -1.11
C SER A 35 -14.50 -17.65 -2.21
N THR A 36 -14.87 -16.37 -2.27
CA THR A 36 -15.77 -15.85 -3.31
C THR A 36 -15.04 -15.56 -4.62
N TRP A 37 -13.84 -14.97 -4.56
CA TRP A 37 -13.23 -14.33 -5.74
C TRP A 37 -11.89 -14.93 -6.18
N THR A 38 -10.99 -15.28 -5.24
CA THR A 38 -9.60 -15.62 -5.56
C THR A 38 -9.24 -17.07 -5.23
N PHE A 39 -10.19 -17.98 -5.47
CA PHE A 39 -10.04 -19.43 -5.24
C PHE A 39 -9.49 -20.20 -6.44
N SER A 40 -9.36 -19.56 -7.61
CA SER A 40 -8.93 -20.23 -8.85
C SER A 40 -7.41 -20.38 -8.94
N LYS A 41 -6.96 -21.32 -9.78
CA LYS A 41 -5.54 -21.57 -10.05
C LYS A 41 -4.84 -20.29 -10.53
N GLY A 42 -3.67 -19.98 -9.97
CA GLY A 42 -2.91 -18.76 -10.24
C GLY A 42 -3.30 -17.56 -9.37
N GLN A 43 -4.34 -17.69 -8.54
CA GLN A 43 -4.81 -16.65 -7.62
C GLN A 43 -4.56 -17.02 -6.15
N GLU A 44 -3.79 -18.07 -5.88
CA GLU A 44 -3.56 -18.62 -4.54
C GLU A 44 -2.95 -17.58 -3.60
N LEU A 45 -2.05 -16.73 -4.11
CA LEU A 45 -1.43 -15.62 -3.39
C LEU A 45 -2.20 -14.30 -3.51
N MET A 46 -3.38 -14.28 -4.15
CA MET A 46 -4.19 -13.06 -4.22
C MET A 46 -5.11 -12.95 -3.01
N TRP A 47 -4.79 -12.00 -2.14
CA TRP A 47 -5.59 -11.63 -0.97
C TRP A 47 -6.10 -10.20 -1.14
N TRP A 48 -7.15 -10.02 -1.95
CA TRP A 48 -7.70 -8.70 -2.26
C TRP A 48 -8.25 -7.97 -1.03
N ASN A 49 -8.76 -8.73 -0.06
CA ASN A 49 -9.03 -8.26 1.29
C ASN A 49 -8.07 -8.99 2.22
N ASN A 50 -7.28 -8.23 2.97
CA ASN A 50 -6.29 -8.79 3.88
C ASN A 50 -6.25 -7.97 5.18
N VAL A 51 -5.94 -8.61 6.31
CA VAL A 51 -5.77 -7.96 7.61
C VAL A 51 -4.33 -8.15 8.08
N GLU A 52 -3.70 -7.05 8.49
CA GLU A 52 -2.30 -7.00 8.91
C GLU A 52 -2.20 -6.50 10.35
N THR A 53 -1.26 -7.05 11.13
CA THR A 53 -0.92 -6.51 12.45
C THR A 53 0.13 -5.41 12.32
N LYS A 54 -0.23 -4.16 12.60
CA LYS A 54 0.67 -3.00 12.55
C LYS A 54 1.35 -2.77 13.91
N PRO A 55 2.58 -2.21 13.96
CA PRO A 55 3.28 -1.49 12.88
C PRO A 55 4.18 -2.36 11.98
N TYR A 56 4.16 -3.68 12.15
CA TYR A 56 5.01 -4.60 11.40
C TYR A 56 4.21 -5.34 10.32
N GLY A 57 4.87 -6.29 9.64
CA GLY A 57 4.24 -7.06 8.58
C GLY A 57 3.93 -6.23 7.33
N GLY A 58 2.80 -6.51 6.71
CA GLY A 58 2.45 -6.00 5.39
C GLY A 58 2.15 -7.13 4.43
N TYR A 59 1.19 -6.90 3.54
CA TYR A 59 1.00 -7.77 2.40
C TYR A 59 0.91 -6.99 1.08
N PRO A 60 1.89 -7.17 0.16
CA PRO A 60 3.13 -7.93 0.29
C PRO A 60 4.08 -7.37 1.37
N GLN A 61 5.08 -8.15 1.78
CA GLN A 61 5.93 -7.85 2.94
C GLN A 61 6.56 -6.44 2.90
N TYR A 62 6.22 -5.60 3.91
CA TYR A 62 6.73 -4.23 4.09
C TYR A 62 6.47 -3.26 2.92
N TRP A 63 5.42 -3.49 2.14
CA TRP A 63 5.12 -2.71 0.93
C TRP A 63 5.00 -1.20 1.17
N ASP A 64 4.41 -0.80 2.30
CA ASP A 64 4.21 0.59 2.71
C ASP A 64 5.53 1.29 3.01
N VAL A 65 6.37 0.70 3.85
CA VAL A 65 7.68 1.25 4.22
C VAL A 65 8.61 1.31 3.01
N LYS A 66 8.60 0.29 2.14
CA LYS A 66 9.38 0.28 0.90
C LYS A 66 8.98 1.43 -0.02
N LEU A 67 7.68 1.67 -0.22
CA LEU A 67 7.20 2.79 -1.01
C LEU A 67 7.56 4.14 -0.39
N LEU A 68 7.41 4.29 0.93
CA LEU A 68 7.82 5.53 1.62
C LEU A 68 9.32 5.80 1.48
N ASN A 69 10.16 4.77 1.58
CA ASN A 69 11.60 4.92 1.36
C ASN A 69 11.94 5.31 -0.09
N LEU A 70 11.21 4.77 -1.07
CA LEU A 70 11.37 5.20 -2.47
C LEU A 70 10.98 6.67 -2.64
N MET A 71 9.86 7.08 -2.05
CA MET A 71 9.42 8.47 -2.06
C MET A 71 10.44 9.39 -1.37
N GLN A 72 10.95 9.04 -0.19
CA GLN A 72 11.96 9.82 0.52
C GLN A 72 13.21 10.02 -0.35
N LYS A 73 13.75 8.94 -0.93
CA LYS A 73 14.93 9.03 -1.82
C LYS A 73 14.67 9.92 -3.03
N ALA A 74 13.47 9.87 -3.60
CA ALA A 74 13.09 10.73 -4.71
C ALA A 74 13.03 12.21 -4.29
N HIS A 75 12.51 12.50 -3.10
CA HIS A 75 12.48 13.86 -2.56
C HIS A 75 13.89 14.38 -2.26
N ASP A 76 14.73 13.57 -1.62
CA ASP A 76 16.10 13.94 -1.25
C ASP A 76 16.93 14.33 -2.48
N ARG A 77 16.80 13.57 -3.58
CA ARG A 77 17.50 13.86 -4.85
C ARG A 77 17.03 15.14 -5.54
N GLN A 78 15.81 15.58 -5.26
CA GLN A 78 15.23 16.79 -5.84
C GLN A 78 15.21 17.96 -4.85
N GLU A 79 15.89 17.83 -3.70
CA GLU A 79 15.92 18.84 -2.63
C GLU A 79 14.51 19.27 -2.18
N LYS A 80 13.56 18.32 -2.16
CA LYS A 80 12.17 18.52 -1.74
C LYS A 80 11.93 17.99 -0.34
N SER A 81 10.91 18.50 0.35
CA SER A 81 10.53 18.05 1.70
C SER A 81 9.06 17.64 1.74
N MET A 82 8.74 16.46 2.28
CA MET A 82 7.35 15.98 2.41
C MET A 82 6.58 16.71 3.52
N THR A 83 6.56 18.04 3.44
CA THR A 83 6.03 18.95 4.47
C THR A 83 5.18 20.02 3.82
N TRP A 84 4.13 20.43 4.52
CA TRP A 84 3.35 21.62 4.15
C TRP A 84 4.07 22.86 4.69
N ASN A 85 4.14 23.92 3.88
CA ASN A 85 4.59 25.22 4.37
C ASN A 85 3.44 25.95 5.10
N GLY A 86 3.72 27.16 5.62
CA GLY A 86 2.71 27.95 6.34
C GLY A 86 1.58 28.51 5.47
N ASP A 87 1.66 28.37 4.15
CA ASP A 87 0.71 28.87 3.16
C ASP A 87 -0.13 27.74 2.53
N ASP A 88 -0.25 26.59 3.21
CA ASP A 88 -0.93 25.38 2.75
C ASP A 88 -0.41 24.84 1.39
N GLU A 89 0.84 25.14 1.04
CA GLU A 89 1.52 24.55 -0.11
C GLU A 89 2.33 23.33 0.33
N TYR A 90 2.11 22.21 -0.35
CA TYR A 90 2.87 20.99 -0.11
C TYR A 90 4.22 21.04 -0.84
N ASN A 91 5.33 21.06 -0.10
CA ASN A 91 6.69 21.10 -0.67
C ASN A 91 7.22 19.71 -1.12
N GLY A 92 6.31 18.78 -1.41
CA GLY A 92 6.66 17.45 -1.89
C GLY A 92 6.26 17.22 -3.34
N MET A 93 6.60 16.03 -3.82
CA MET A 93 6.19 15.49 -5.11
C MET A 93 5.18 14.36 -4.90
N THR A 94 4.26 14.24 -5.83
CA THR A 94 3.40 13.06 -5.96
C THR A 94 4.16 11.89 -6.57
N ILE A 95 3.60 10.68 -6.49
CA ILE A 95 4.19 9.49 -7.12
C ILE A 95 4.32 9.60 -8.65
N PHE A 96 3.55 10.50 -9.29
CA PHE A 96 3.59 10.75 -10.73
C PHE A 96 4.74 11.70 -11.08
N GLU A 97 4.85 12.82 -10.36
CA GLU A 97 5.93 13.80 -10.51
C GLU A 97 7.29 13.18 -10.16
N ALA A 98 7.35 12.37 -9.09
CA ALA A 98 8.55 11.65 -8.72
C ALA A 98 8.97 10.67 -9.81
N ALA A 99 8.04 9.95 -10.46
CA ALA A 99 8.37 9.03 -11.56
C ALA A 99 9.02 9.73 -12.75
N GLU A 100 8.47 10.89 -13.13
CA GLU A 100 8.97 11.70 -14.23
C GLU A 100 10.40 12.21 -13.98
N LYS A 101 10.69 12.61 -12.73
CA LYS A 101 12.01 13.12 -12.32
C LYS A 101 13.05 12.02 -12.14
N GLU A 102 12.64 10.89 -11.55
CA GLU A 102 13.53 9.79 -11.23
C GLU A 102 14.03 9.03 -12.47
N LYS A 103 13.30 9.12 -13.60
CA LYS A 103 13.55 8.29 -14.78
C LYS A 103 13.82 6.85 -14.35
N THR A 104 12.82 6.25 -13.67
CA THR A 104 12.88 4.90 -13.05
C THR A 104 13.75 3.96 -13.87
N GLU A 105 14.54 3.05 -13.28
CA GLU A 105 15.48 2.19 -14.02
C GLU A 105 14.89 1.51 -15.28
N ASN A 106 13.58 1.22 -15.28
CA ASN A 106 12.86 0.65 -16.43
C ASN A 106 12.41 1.67 -17.50
N GLY A 107 12.68 2.97 -17.33
CA GLY A 107 12.41 4.10 -18.23
C GLY A 107 10.95 4.35 -18.65
N GLN A 108 10.05 3.41 -18.37
CA GLN A 108 8.71 3.33 -18.95
C GLN A 108 7.58 3.52 -17.93
N SER A 109 7.90 3.47 -16.63
CA SER A 109 6.86 3.58 -15.59
C SER A 109 6.44 5.03 -15.42
N ARG A 110 5.14 5.29 -15.57
CA ARG A 110 4.51 6.61 -15.33
C ARG A 110 4.23 6.88 -13.86
N VAL A 111 4.56 5.92 -12.99
CA VAL A 111 4.26 5.94 -11.56
C VAL A 111 5.45 5.38 -10.81
N LEU A 112 5.87 6.08 -9.75
CA LEU A 112 6.91 5.56 -8.87
C LEU A 112 6.31 4.45 -8.02
N GLY A 113 6.91 3.28 -8.12
CA GLY A 113 6.48 2.09 -7.40
C GLY A 113 7.58 1.05 -7.39
N TYR A 114 7.32 -0.04 -6.68
CA TYR A 114 8.21 -1.19 -6.65
C TYR A 114 7.44 -2.43 -7.09
N LEU A 115 8.14 -3.36 -7.75
CA LEU A 115 7.61 -4.69 -8.02
C LEU A 115 8.06 -5.61 -6.88
N PRO A 116 7.13 -6.16 -6.08
CA PRO A 116 7.50 -7.07 -5.00
C PRO A 116 8.08 -8.38 -5.55
N GLU A 117 9.09 -8.92 -4.88
CA GLU A 117 9.63 -10.24 -5.21
C GLU A 117 8.69 -11.37 -4.76
N ASP A 118 8.79 -12.54 -5.40
CA ASP A 118 7.92 -13.70 -5.13
C ASP A 118 7.87 -14.09 -3.64
N HIS A 119 9.02 -14.03 -2.96
CA HIS A 119 9.12 -14.38 -1.54
C HIS A 119 8.28 -13.46 -0.64
N GLU A 120 8.03 -12.21 -1.06
CA GLU A 120 7.22 -11.24 -0.32
C GLU A 120 5.74 -11.63 -0.24
N TRP A 121 5.26 -12.43 -1.20
CA TRP A 121 3.86 -12.86 -1.28
C TRP A 121 3.56 -14.13 -0.48
N THR A 122 4.59 -14.83 -0.02
CA THR A 122 4.46 -16.19 0.54
C THR A 122 3.82 -16.24 1.93
N LYS A 123 3.78 -15.12 2.67
CA LYS A 123 3.33 -15.07 4.07
C LYS A 123 2.36 -13.89 4.28
N PRO A 124 1.06 -14.07 3.97
CA PRO A 124 0.09 -12.97 3.93
C PRO A 124 -0.21 -12.29 5.27
N ASN A 125 0.10 -12.95 6.38
CA ASN A 125 -0.13 -12.43 7.73
C ASN A 125 1.11 -12.58 8.61
N ILE A 126 2.29 -12.33 8.03
CA ILE A 126 3.55 -12.39 8.78
C ILE A 126 3.56 -11.36 9.92
N GLY A 127 3.94 -11.81 11.12
CA GLY A 127 3.97 -10.95 12.30
C GLY A 127 2.60 -10.69 12.92
N GLU A 128 1.59 -11.53 12.64
CA GLU A 128 0.31 -11.52 13.35
C GLU A 128 0.51 -11.54 14.87
N ASP A 129 -0.16 -10.63 15.57
CA ASP A 129 -0.10 -10.44 17.02
C ASP A 129 1.32 -10.20 17.59
N VAL A 130 2.29 -9.89 16.74
CA VAL A 130 3.65 -9.56 17.18
C VAL A 130 3.83 -8.05 17.29
N SER A 131 4.13 -7.58 18.50
CA SER A 131 4.59 -6.21 18.75
C SER A 131 5.97 -6.22 19.41
N PRO A 132 7.03 -6.01 18.64
CA PRO A 132 8.37 -5.98 19.19
C PRO A 132 8.69 -4.57 19.77
N PRO A 133 9.55 -4.48 20.81
CA PRO A 133 9.69 -3.27 21.64
C PRO A 133 10.38 -2.07 20.98
N LYS A 134 10.18 -0.87 21.55
CA LYS A 134 10.87 0.39 21.19
C LYS A 134 12.42 0.37 21.29
N SER A 135 13.03 -0.45 22.15
CA SER A 135 14.47 -0.39 22.48
C SER A 135 15.20 -1.71 22.23
N THR A 136 14.96 -2.32 21.09
CA THR A 136 15.72 -3.50 20.67
C THR A 136 16.72 -3.13 19.60
N LYS A 137 17.96 -3.62 19.71
CA LYS A 137 18.94 -3.49 18.63
C LYS A 137 18.31 -4.01 17.33
N LYS A 138 18.17 -3.10 16.37
CA LYS A 138 17.75 -3.43 15.01
C LYS A 138 19.00 -3.69 14.18
N ASP A 139 18.99 -4.72 13.36
CA ASP A 139 20.01 -4.88 12.33
C ASP A 139 19.83 -3.83 11.21
N LYS A 140 20.74 -3.82 10.24
CA LYS A 140 20.69 -2.89 9.10
C LYS A 140 19.42 -3.04 8.23
N MET A 141 18.68 -4.13 8.40
CA MET A 141 17.45 -4.45 7.67
C MET A 141 16.19 -4.20 8.52
N GLY A 142 16.33 -3.81 9.79
CA GLY A 142 15.23 -3.47 10.69
C GLY A 142 14.75 -4.60 11.60
N TYR A 143 15.39 -5.78 11.61
CA TYR A 143 15.02 -6.93 12.45
C TYR A 143 15.54 -6.82 13.88
N ILE A 144 14.80 -7.37 14.85
CA ILE A 144 14.94 -7.12 16.30
C ILE A 144 15.70 -8.25 17.00
N THR A 145 16.75 -7.90 17.78
CA THR A 145 17.73 -8.88 18.32
C THR A 145 17.80 -9.02 19.85
N ASP A 146 17.07 -8.22 20.65
CA ASP A 146 17.11 -8.26 22.14
C ASP A 146 15.79 -8.78 22.77
N PRO A 147 15.82 -9.50 23.92
CA PRO A 147 14.63 -10.00 24.63
C PRO A 147 13.91 -8.93 25.49
N ILE A 148 12.57 -9.02 25.59
CA ILE A 148 11.66 -8.05 26.26
C ILE A 148 11.59 -8.28 27.78
N LYS A 149 11.57 -7.22 28.62
CA LYS A 149 11.38 -7.27 30.10
C LYS A 149 10.31 -6.27 30.60
N LEU A 150 9.53 -6.62 31.63
CA LEU A 150 8.52 -5.78 32.32
C LEU A 150 9.17 -4.68 33.21
N PRO A 151 8.52 -3.51 33.53
CA PRO A 151 7.07 -3.23 33.60
C PRO A 151 6.52 -2.35 32.46
N GLU A 152 7.27 -2.09 31.40
CA GLU A 152 6.77 -1.24 30.34
C GLU A 152 5.82 -2.00 29.40
N HIS A 153 4.63 -1.44 29.14
CA HIS A 153 3.83 -1.76 27.95
C HIS A 153 4.55 -1.20 26.69
N LYS A 154 5.78 -1.66 26.43
CA LYS A 154 6.65 -1.23 25.33
C LYS A 154 6.23 -1.81 23.97
N SER A 155 5.14 -2.56 23.94
CA SER A 155 4.59 -3.25 22.78
C SER A 155 3.13 -2.85 22.58
N PHE A 156 2.85 -2.14 21.49
CA PHE A 156 1.49 -1.91 20.98
C PHE A 156 1.37 -2.51 19.58
N PHE A 157 0.20 -3.06 19.28
CA PHE A 157 -0.18 -3.38 17.91
C PHE A 157 -1.67 -3.12 17.73
N PHE A 158 -2.09 -3.00 16.48
CA PHE A 158 -3.49 -2.94 16.10
C PHE A 158 -3.66 -3.61 14.74
N TYR A 159 -4.91 -3.89 14.40
CA TYR A 159 -5.24 -4.60 13.17
C TYR A 159 -5.69 -3.63 12.09
N LEU A 160 -5.04 -3.71 10.95
CA LEU A 160 -5.34 -2.90 9.78
C LEU A 160 -5.84 -3.81 8.67
N GLN A 161 -7.15 -3.73 8.42
CA GLN A 161 -7.78 -4.43 7.31
C GLN A 161 -7.80 -3.54 6.07
N ARG A 162 -7.36 -4.08 4.93
CA ARG A 162 -7.15 -3.32 3.69
C ARG A 162 -7.80 -4.01 2.50
N ILE A 163 -8.26 -3.19 1.56
CA ILE A 163 -8.80 -3.57 0.26
C ILE A 163 -8.26 -2.62 -0.82
N CYS A 164 -8.62 -2.84 -2.09
CA CYS A 164 -8.46 -1.81 -3.11
C CYS A 164 -9.23 -0.54 -2.69
N ASN A 165 -8.56 0.61 -2.72
CA ASN A 165 -9.15 1.88 -2.30
C ASN A 165 -10.00 2.56 -3.40
N HIS A 166 -9.99 2.02 -4.63
CA HIS A 166 -10.70 2.57 -5.79
C HIS A 166 -10.53 4.09 -5.93
N CYS A 167 -9.28 4.56 -5.84
CA CYS A 167 -8.90 5.97 -5.70
C CYS A 167 -9.52 6.88 -6.77
N THR A 168 -9.64 8.17 -6.47
CA THR A 168 -10.01 9.23 -7.43
C THR A 168 -8.96 9.37 -8.54
N TYR A 169 -7.67 9.31 -8.17
CA TYR A 169 -6.53 9.28 -9.09
C TYR A 169 -5.81 7.93 -9.01
N PRO A 170 -6.37 6.86 -9.60
CA PRO A 170 -5.82 5.52 -9.47
C PRO A 170 -4.46 5.42 -10.16
N ALA A 171 -3.43 5.13 -9.37
CA ALA A 171 -2.05 4.97 -9.85
C ALA A 171 -1.90 3.77 -10.79
N CYS A 172 -2.62 2.67 -10.53
CA CYS A 172 -2.64 1.51 -11.41
C CYS A 172 -3.15 1.86 -12.82
N LEU A 173 -4.20 2.67 -12.91
CA LEU A 173 -4.73 3.16 -14.18
C LEU A 173 -3.67 4.00 -14.90
N ALA A 174 -3.05 4.97 -14.21
CA ALA A 174 -1.94 5.78 -14.72
C ALA A 174 -0.78 4.95 -15.29
N ALA A 175 -0.45 3.83 -14.63
CA ALA A 175 0.66 2.97 -14.99
C ALA A 175 0.38 2.05 -16.19
N CYS A 176 -0.88 1.66 -16.44
CA CYS A 176 -1.23 0.64 -17.43
C CYS A 176 -1.01 1.13 -18.88
N PRO A 177 0.00 0.63 -19.62
CA PRO A 177 0.26 1.08 -20.99
C PRO A 177 -0.83 0.61 -21.97
N ARG A 178 -1.52 -0.48 -21.64
CA ARG A 178 -2.59 -1.09 -22.44
C ARG A 178 -3.96 -0.46 -22.23
N LYS A 179 -4.10 0.43 -21.23
CA LYS A 179 -5.40 1.01 -20.83
C LYS A 179 -6.48 -0.06 -20.56
N ALA A 180 -6.08 -1.20 -19.99
CA ALA A 180 -6.99 -2.26 -19.56
C ALA A 180 -7.66 -1.95 -18.21
N ILE A 181 -7.08 -1.03 -17.43
CA ILE A 181 -7.65 -0.58 -16.15
C ILE A 181 -8.56 0.61 -16.41
N TYR A 182 -9.75 0.59 -15.82
CA TYR A 182 -10.73 1.66 -15.95
C TYR A 182 -11.48 1.90 -14.65
N LYS A 183 -12.07 3.09 -14.52
CA LYS A 183 -12.95 3.47 -13.41
C LYS A 183 -14.37 3.58 -13.95
N ARG A 184 -15.32 2.89 -13.31
CA ARG A 184 -16.74 2.89 -13.63
C ARG A 184 -17.38 4.24 -13.32
N ASP A 185 -18.29 4.68 -14.17
CA ASP A 185 -18.90 6.02 -14.08
C ASP A 185 -20.07 6.04 -13.08
N GLU A 186 -20.71 4.89 -12.87
CA GLU A 186 -21.90 4.74 -12.03
C GLU A 186 -21.60 4.63 -10.53
N ASP A 187 -20.42 4.13 -10.14
CA ASP A 187 -20.06 3.87 -8.73
C ASP A 187 -18.58 4.12 -8.39
N GLY A 188 -17.75 4.53 -9.35
CA GLY A 188 -16.35 4.83 -9.12
C GLY A 188 -15.46 3.64 -8.77
N VAL A 189 -15.95 2.41 -8.97
CA VAL A 189 -15.16 1.20 -8.78
C VAL A 189 -14.13 1.09 -9.91
N VAL A 190 -12.87 0.89 -9.52
CA VAL A 190 -11.74 0.64 -10.43
C VAL A 190 -11.63 -0.86 -10.71
N LEU A 191 -11.64 -1.24 -11.99
CA LEU A 191 -11.57 -2.62 -12.46
C LEU A 191 -10.44 -2.82 -13.48
N ILE A 192 -10.07 -4.07 -13.70
CA ILE A 192 -9.12 -4.51 -14.73
C ILE A 192 -9.89 -5.36 -15.74
N ASP A 193 -9.98 -4.89 -16.98
CA ASP A 193 -10.52 -5.63 -18.12
C ASP A 193 -9.62 -6.84 -18.42
N GLN A 194 -10.15 -8.05 -18.32
CA GLN A 194 -9.40 -9.30 -18.51
C GLN A 194 -9.24 -9.68 -19.99
N GLU A 195 -9.94 -9.02 -20.91
CA GLU A 195 -9.96 -9.39 -22.33
C GLU A 195 -9.02 -8.52 -23.21
N ARG A 196 -8.42 -7.46 -22.65
CA ARG A 196 -7.65 -6.43 -23.40
C ARG A 196 -6.12 -6.60 -23.44
#